data_AF-G3TY31-F1
#
_entry.id   AF-G3TY31-F1
#
_cell.length_a   1.000
_cell.length_b   1.000
_cell.length_c   1.000
_cell.angle_alpha   90.00
_cell.angle_beta   90.00
_cell.angle_gamma   90.00
#
_symmetry.space_group_name_H-M   'P 1'
#
loop_
_entity.id
_entity.type
_entity.pdbx_description
1 polymer ?
#
loop_
_entity_poly.entity_id
_entity_poly.type
_entity_poly.pdbx_seq_one_letter_code
_entity_poly.pdbx_strand_id
1 'polypeptide(L)'
;AKDYENAIKFYSQAIELNPSNAIYYGNRSLAYLRTECYGYALADATRAIELDKKYIKGYYRRAASNMALGKFRAALRDYETILSGSVGQGEGPGP
;
A
#
# COMPACT_ATOMS: atom_id res chain seq x y z
N ALA A 1 3.45 19.86 11.89
CA ALA A 1 4.36 18.80 11.40
C ALA A 1 3.52 17.54 11.13
N LYS A 2 3.96 16.66 10.23
CA LYS A 2 3.32 15.34 10.06
C LYS A 2 4.00 14.38 11.05
N ASP A 3 3.21 13.73 11.90
CA ASP A 3 3.69 12.84 12.96
C ASP A 3 3.43 11.38 12.55
N TYR A 4 4.46 10.75 12.00
CA TYR A 4 4.33 9.41 11.41
C TYR A 4 4.54 8.31 12.44
N GLU A 5 5.31 8.59 13.50
CA GLU A 5 5.55 7.71 14.62
C GLU A 5 4.26 7.47 15.41
N ASN A 6 3.48 8.51 15.71
CA ASN A 6 2.17 8.34 16.32
C ASN A 6 1.17 7.68 15.36
N ALA A 7 1.26 7.95 14.06
CA ALA A 7 0.43 7.23 13.09
C ALA A 7 0.70 5.71 13.11
N ILE A 8 1.97 5.30 13.17
CA ILE A 8 2.36 3.89 13.30
C ILE A 8 1.75 3.28 14.56
N LYS A 9 1.85 3.98 15.70
CA LYS A 9 1.26 3.53 16.97
C LYS A 9 -0.26 3.34 16.85
N PHE A 10 -0.98 4.35 16.38
CA PHE A 10 -2.45 4.28 16.28
C PHE A 10 -2.93 3.22 15.30
N TYR A 11 -2.27 3.06 14.14
CA TYR A 11 -2.63 1.99 13.22
C TYR A 11 -2.28 0.60 13.76
N SER A 12 -1.25 0.47 14.59
CA SER A 12 -0.95 -0.81 15.25
C SER A 12 -2.05 -1.21 16.22
N GLN A 13 -2.54 -0.27 17.03
CA GLN A 13 -3.70 -0.50 17.90
C GLN A 13 -4.98 -0.80 17.09
N ALA A 14 -5.20 -0.09 15.97
CA ALA A 14 -6.35 -0.35 15.10
C ALA A 14 -6.29 -1.76 14.47
N ILE A 15 -5.10 -2.26 14.13
CA ILE A 15 -4.87 -3.61 13.62
C ILE A 15 -5.13 -4.67 14.69
N GLU A 16 -4.74 -4.43 15.95
CA GLU A 16 -5.06 -5.33 17.05
C GLU A 16 -6.58 -5.47 17.24
N LEU A 17 -7.32 -4.36 17.10
CA LEU A 17 -8.78 -4.35 17.22
C LEU A 17 -9.50 -4.95 16.00
N ASN A 18 -8.97 -4.75 14.79
CA ASN A 18 -9.53 -5.31 13.57
C ASN A 18 -8.42 -5.66 12.57
N PRO A 19 -7.88 -6.90 12.64
CA PRO A 19 -6.74 -7.33 11.83
C PRO A 19 -7.11 -7.63 10.38
N SER A 20 -8.39 -7.58 10.01
CA SER A 20 -8.88 -7.87 8.67
C SER A 20 -9.10 -6.61 7.81
N ASN A 21 -8.90 -5.41 8.38
CA ASN A 21 -9.09 -4.16 7.65
C ASN A 21 -7.82 -3.77 6.86
N ALA A 22 -7.85 -3.96 5.55
CA ALA A 22 -6.76 -3.63 4.63
C ALA A 22 -6.28 -2.17 4.73
N ILE A 23 -7.19 -1.24 5.05
CA ILE A 23 -6.88 0.20 5.10
C ILE A 23 -5.85 0.50 6.20
N TYR A 24 -5.93 -0.17 7.35
CA TYR A 24 -5.01 0.07 8.46
C TYR A 24 -3.58 -0.31 8.12
N TYR A 25 -3.38 -1.47 7.49
CA TYR A 25 -2.07 -1.87 6.99
C TYR A 25 -1.58 -0.91 5.90
N GLY A 26 -2.43 -0.52 4.94
CA GLY A 26 -2.01 0.41 3.89
C GLY A 26 -1.60 1.80 4.41
N ASN A 27 -2.25 2.30 5.46
CA ASN A 27 -1.89 3.57 6.06
C ASN A 27 -0.67 3.46 6.99
N ARG A 28 -0.52 2.36 7.73
CA ARG A 28 0.70 2.10 8.51
C ARG A 28 1.92 1.91 7.61
N SER A 29 1.74 1.24 6.46
CA SER A 29 2.75 1.16 5.40
C SER A 29 3.21 2.54 4.91
N LEU A 30 2.27 3.47 4.69
CA LEU A 30 2.63 4.85 4.35
C LEU A 30 3.46 5.50 5.46
N ALA A 31 3.06 5.34 6.71
CA ALA A 31 3.80 5.93 7.82
C ALA A 31 5.22 5.37 7.89
N TYR A 32 5.39 4.04 7.74
CA TYR A 32 6.71 3.42 7.64
C TYR A 32 7.54 3.89 6.44
N LEU A 33 6.92 4.13 5.28
CA LEU A 33 7.62 4.74 4.13
C LEU A 33 8.17 6.12 4.46
N ARG A 34 7.45 6.89 5.28
CA ARG A 34 7.80 8.26 5.65
C ARG A 34 8.82 8.34 6.77
N THR A 35 9.00 7.25 7.52
CA THR A 35 10.06 7.07 8.53
C THR A 35 11.17 6.15 8.02
N GLU A 36 11.28 5.96 6.70
CA GLU A 36 12.31 5.16 6.01
C GLU A 36 12.41 3.68 6.44
N CYS A 37 11.36 3.18 7.09
CA CYS A 37 11.22 1.80 7.55
C CYS A 37 10.70 0.89 6.43
N TYR A 38 11.40 0.85 5.30
CA TYR A 38 10.88 0.30 4.04
C TYR A 38 10.53 -1.20 4.09
N GLY A 39 11.23 -2.00 4.90
CA GLY A 39 10.91 -3.42 5.10
C GLY A 39 9.54 -3.62 5.75
N TYR A 40 9.25 -2.85 6.79
CA TYR A 40 7.94 -2.87 7.46
C TYR A 40 6.85 -2.32 6.54
N ALA A 41 7.16 -1.26 5.78
CA ALA A 41 6.22 -0.73 4.80
C ALA A 41 5.84 -1.76 3.73
N LEU A 42 6.81 -2.52 3.22
CA LEU A 42 6.59 -3.58 2.25
C LEU A 42 5.70 -4.69 2.81
N ALA A 43 5.95 -5.12 4.05
CA ALA A 43 5.15 -6.15 4.72
C ALA A 43 3.69 -5.71 4.88
N ASP A 44 3.46 -4.51 5.41
CA ASP A 44 2.12 -3.97 5.60
C ASP A 44 1.38 -3.74 4.27
N ALA A 45 2.07 -3.23 3.24
CA ALA A 45 1.46 -3.06 1.92
C ALA A 45 1.05 -4.40 1.29
N THR A 46 1.88 -5.43 1.46
CA THR A 46 1.57 -6.79 1.01
C THR A 46 0.36 -7.34 1.73
N ARG A 47 0.30 -7.18 3.07
CA ARG A 47 -0.84 -7.62 3.86
C ARG A 47 -2.13 -6.90 3.49
N ALA A 48 -2.07 -5.60 3.19
CA ALA A 48 -3.21 -4.83 2.72
C ALA A 48 -3.79 -5.41 1.41
N ILE A 49 -2.93 -5.80 0.46
CA ILE A 49 -3.34 -6.41 -0.82
C ILE A 49 -3.89 -7.82 -0.63
N GLU A 50 -3.33 -8.61 0.29
CA GLU A 50 -3.86 -9.95 0.62
C GLU A 50 -5.27 -9.88 1.19
N LEU A 51 -5.54 -8.88 2.04
CA LEU A 51 -6.85 -8.64 2.65
C LEU A 51 -7.87 -8.08 1.65
N ASP A 52 -7.44 -7.13 0.81
CA ASP A 52 -8.28 -6.57 -0.25
C ASP A 52 -7.49 -6.36 -1.54
N LYS A 53 -7.67 -7.29 -2.48
CA LYS A 53 -7.02 -7.25 -3.80
C LYS A 53 -7.48 -6.09 -4.67
N LYS A 54 -8.60 -5.42 -4.34
CA LYS A 54 -9.10 -4.24 -5.04
C LYS A 54 -8.58 -2.93 -4.42
N TYR A 55 -7.88 -3.00 -3.29
CA TYR A 55 -7.34 -1.81 -2.63
C TYR A 55 -6.10 -1.28 -3.37
N ILE A 56 -6.34 -0.47 -4.41
CA ILE A 56 -5.29 0.09 -5.28
C ILE A 56 -4.19 0.83 -4.51
N LYS A 57 -4.54 1.53 -3.42
CA LYS A 57 -3.53 2.19 -2.56
C LYS A 57 -2.54 1.19 -1.97
N GLY A 58 -2.94 -0.05 -1.67
CA GLY A 58 -2.04 -1.12 -1.24
C GLY A 58 -0.93 -1.39 -2.26
N TYR A 59 -1.29 -1.51 -3.54
CA TYR A 59 -0.31 -1.67 -4.64
C TYR A 59 0.62 -0.46 -4.75
N TYR A 60 0.10 0.77 -4.63
CA TYR A 60 0.95 1.96 -4.65
C TYR A 60 1.98 1.95 -3.51
N ARG A 61 1.57 1.56 -2.30
CA ARG A 61 2.48 1.45 -1.15
C ARG A 61 3.51 0.34 -1.34
N ARG A 62 3.11 -0.80 -1.91
CA ARG A 62 4.03 -1.92 -2.18
C ARG A 62 5.05 -1.55 -3.25
N ALA A 63 4.61 -0.89 -4.32
CA ALA A 63 5.48 -0.36 -5.37
C ALA A 63 6.50 0.63 -4.80
N ALA A 64 6.04 1.62 -4.03
CA ALA A 64 6.92 2.61 -3.39
C ALA A 64 7.93 1.96 -2.42
N SER A 65 7.50 0.96 -1.64
CA SER A 65 8.38 0.24 -0.72
C SER A 65 9.43 -0.57 -1.48
N ASN A 66 9.04 -1.24 -2.58
CA ASN A 66 9.97 -1.94 -3.45
C ASN A 66 10.95 -0.98 -4.14
N MET A 67 10.51 0.20 -4.59
CA MET A 67 11.41 1.23 -5.14
C MET A 67 12.46 1.67 -4.12
N ALA A 68 12.04 1.97 -2.89
CA ALA A 68 12.94 2.40 -1.82
C ALA A 68 13.95 1.30 -1.42
N LEU A 69 13.59 0.02 -1.58
CA LEU A 69 14.46 -1.13 -1.35
C LEU A 69 15.30 -1.53 -2.58
N GLY A 70 15.25 -0.79 -3.69
CA GLY A 70 15.96 -1.11 -4.93
C GLY A 70 15.38 -2.30 -5.71
N LYS A 71 14.19 -2.78 -5.35
CA LYS A 71 13.49 -3.91 -5.98
C LYS A 71 12.67 -3.44 -7.19
N PHE A 72 13.33 -2.80 -8.16
CA PHE A 72 12.68 -2.09 -9.27
C PHE A 72 11.75 -2.97 -10.12
N ARG A 73 12.13 -4.23 -10.40
CA ARG A 73 11.28 -5.15 -11.17
C ARG A 73 9.97 -5.47 -10.44
N ALA A 74 10.00 -5.58 -9.11
CA ALA A 74 8.81 -5.84 -8.32
C ALA A 74 7.91 -4.59 -8.27
N ALA A 75 8.50 -3.40 -8.14
CA ALA A 75 7.76 -2.14 -8.20
C ALA A 75 7.06 -1.93 -9.54
N LEU A 76 7.75 -2.22 -10.66
CA LEU A 76 7.18 -2.08 -12.00
C LEU A 76 5.90 -2.92 -12.17
N ARG A 77 5.91 -4.17 -11.72
CA ARG A 77 4.72 -5.05 -11.77
C ARG A 77 3.52 -4.48 -10.99
N ASP A 78 3.78 -3.86 -9.84
CA ASP A 78 2.74 -3.21 -9.07
C ASP A 78 2.20 -1.97 -9.79
N TYR A 79 3.06 -1.17 -10.45
CA TYR A 79 2.62 -0.04 -11.27
C TYR A 79 1.81 -0.46 -12.51
N GLU A 80 2.18 -1.56 -13.16
CA GLU A 80 1.41 -2.12 -14.27
C GLU A 80 0.01 -2.58 -13.80
N THR A 81 -0.07 -3.20 -12.63
CA THR A 81 -1.36 -3.56 -12.00
C THR A 81 -2.22 -2.33 -11.73
N ILE A 82 -1.62 -1.26 -11.21
CA ILE A 82 -2.32 0.01 -10.94
C ILE A 82 -2.87 0.63 -12.23
N LEU A 83 -2.03 0.70 -13.28
CA LEU A 83 -2.41 1.30 -14.56
C LEU A 83 -3.51 0.47 -15.24
N SER A 84 -3.34 -0.84 -15.34
CA SER A 84 -4.36 -1.73 -15.94
C SER A 84 -5.69 -1.69 -15.18
N GLY A 85 -5.66 -1.64 -13.85
CA GLY A 85 -6.86 -1.45 -13.02
C GLY A 85 -7.51 -0.07 -13.19
N SER A 86 -6.74 0.95 -13.54
CA SER A 86 -7.24 2.31 -13.82
C SER A 86 -7.84 2.44 -15.22
N VAL A 87 -7.27 1.73 -16.21
CA VAL A 87 -7.75 1.71 -17.61
C VAL A 87 -9.09 0.96 -17.73
N GLY A 88 -9.34 -0.04 -16.88
CA GLY A 88 -10.62 -0.77 -16.84
C GLY A 88 -11.84 0.02 -16.33
N GLN A 89 -11.68 1.29 -15.91
CA GLN A 89 -12.80 2.18 -15.55
C GLN A 89 -12.96 3.38 -16.50
N GLY A 90 -12.14 3.48 -17.56
CA GLY A 90 -12.08 4.66 -18.42
C GLY A 90 -12.69 4.52 -19.81
N GLU A 91 -12.86 3.31 -20.33
CA GLU A 91 -13.33 3.10 -21.71
C GLU A 91 -14.28 1.90 -21.77
N GLY A 92 -15.56 2.15 -21.44
CA GLY A 92 -16.62 1.40 -22.09
C GLY A 92 -16.73 1.93 -23.54
N PRO A 93 -16.95 1.07 -24.55
CA PRO A 93 -17.22 1.57 -25.89
C PRO A 93 -18.50 2.41 -25.82
N GLY A 94 -18.36 3.73 -26.00
CA GLY A 94 -19.49 4.62 -26.22
C GLY A 94 -20.21 4.23 -27.53
N PRO A 95 -21.50 4.56 -27.66
CA PRO A 95 -22.42 3.98 -28.64
C PRO A 95 -21.96 4.06 -30.09
#